data_AF-A0A0A9FL80-F1
#
_entry.id   AF-A0A0A9FL80-F1
#
_cell.length_a   1.000
_cell.length_b   1.000
_cell.length_c   1.000
_cell.angle_alpha   90.00
_cell.angle_beta   90.00
_cell.angle_gamma   90.00
#
_symmetry.space_group_name_H-M   'P 1'
#
loop_
_entity.id
_entity.type
_entity.pdbx_description
1 polymer ?
#
loop_
_entity_poly.entity_id
_entity_poly.type
_entity_poly.pdbx_seq_one_letter_code
_entity_poly.pdbx_strand_id
1 'polypeptide(L)'
;MKFLEYTPFDSINLFLDQLNLGDCTISGNLEAFSCKHTATDRRLSISLEHEILDYLGKSSDSDPSSPVEHLSSRSSRKTLIYLVLTLGHMYPDYDFR
;
A
#
# COMPACT_ATOMS: atom_id res chain seq x y z
N MET A 1 2.95 -9.16 -2.48
CA MET A 1 1.50 -9.36 -2.62
C MET A 1 1.26 -10.21 -3.86
N LYS A 2 0.15 -10.95 -3.97
CA LYS A 2 -0.14 -11.68 -5.22
C LYS A 2 -1.26 -10.97 -5.97
N PHE A 3 -0.99 -10.56 -7.21
CA PHE A 3 -2.01 -10.04 -8.13
C PHE A 3 -3.15 -11.04 -8.33
N LEU A 4 -4.37 -10.52 -8.38
CA LEU A 4 -5.59 -11.29 -8.59
C LEU A 4 -6.29 -10.79 -9.84
N GLU A 5 -6.50 -11.69 -10.79
CA GLU A 5 -7.39 -11.43 -11.91
C GLU A 5 -8.83 -11.37 -11.38
N TYR A 6 -9.48 -10.22 -11.57
CA TYR A 6 -10.84 -9.98 -11.12
C TYR A 6 -11.66 -9.32 -12.22
N THR A 7 -12.31 -10.16 -13.03
CA THR A 7 -13.03 -9.73 -14.24
C THR A 7 -14.09 -8.65 -14.04
N PRO A 8 -14.76 -8.48 -12.87
CA PRO A 8 -15.66 -7.35 -12.69
C PRO A 8 -14.98 -5.98 -12.72
N PHE A 9 -13.66 -5.90 -12.57
CA PHE A 9 -12.92 -4.64 -12.76
C PHE A 9 -12.75 -4.26 -14.24
N ASP A 10 -12.84 -5.21 -15.17
CA ASP A 10 -12.55 -4.96 -16.58
C ASP A 10 -13.48 -3.90 -17.18
N SER A 11 -14.78 -3.97 -16.87
CA SER A 11 -15.76 -2.98 -17.36
C SER A 11 -15.57 -1.60 -16.73
N ILE A 12 -15.14 -1.54 -15.47
CA ILE A 12 -14.86 -0.30 -14.75
C ILE A 12 -13.58 0.33 -15.29
N ASN A 13 -12.53 -0.47 -15.49
CA ASN A 13 -11.26 -0.02 -16.04
C ASN A 13 -11.44 0.47 -17.47
N LEU A 14 -12.25 -0.21 -18.29
CA LEU A 14 -12.58 0.28 -19.63
C LEU A 14 -13.31 1.63 -19.59
N PHE A 15 -14.21 1.83 -18.63
CA PHE A 15 -14.89 3.11 -18.44
C PHE A 15 -13.93 4.22 -17.98
N LEU A 16 -12.99 3.89 -17.11
CA LEU A 16 -12.05 4.84 -16.50
C LEU A 16 -10.77 5.08 -17.31
N ASP A 17 -10.47 4.31 -18.36
CA ASP A 17 -9.20 4.40 -19.09
C ASP A 17 -8.95 5.81 -19.64
N GLN A 18 -9.96 6.39 -20.31
CA GLN A 18 -9.93 7.74 -20.88
C GLN A 18 -11.31 8.40 -20.85
N LEU A 19 -11.87 8.58 -19.65
CA LEU A 19 -13.16 9.23 -19.50
C LEU A 19 -13.04 10.73 -19.81
N ASN A 20 -13.44 11.12 -21.01
CA ASN A 20 -13.36 12.49 -21.50
C ASN A 20 -14.57 13.32 -21.06
N LEU A 21 -14.32 14.43 -20.35
CA LEU A 21 -15.32 15.39 -19.88
C LEU A 21 -15.33 16.70 -20.69
N GLY A 22 -14.56 16.76 -21.77
CA GLY A 22 -14.42 17.91 -22.67
C GLY A 22 -13.18 18.73 -22.37
N ASP A 23 -13.09 19.29 -21.17
CA ASP A 23 -11.98 20.13 -20.71
C ASP A 23 -10.90 19.35 -19.94
N CYS A 24 -11.24 18.17 -19.43
CA CYS A 24 -10.33 17.26 -18.77
C CYS A 24 -10.63 15.80 -19.12
N THR A 25 -9.69 14.93 -18.80
CA THR A 25 -9.83 13.48 -18.93
C THR A 25 -9.54 12.84 -17.59
N ILE A 26 -10.45 11.99 -17.12
CA ILE A 26 -10.23 11.15 -15.94
C ILE A 26 -9.61 9.85 -16.43
N SER A 27 -8.50 9.46 -15.81
CA SER A 27 -7.90 8.14 -15.96
C SER A 27 -7.91 7.41 -14.62
N GLY A 28 -8.29 6.14 -14.64
CA GLY A 28 -8.31 5.29 -13.45
C GLY A 28 -8.13 3.83 -13.81
N ASN A 29 -7.56 3.08 -12.86
CA ASN A 29 -7.34 1.65 -12.99
C ASN A 29 -7.54 0.98 -11.63
N LEU A 30 -8.30 -0.10 -11.62
CA LEU A 30 -8.56 -0.95 -10.46
C LEU A 30 -7.79 -2.26 -10.61
N GLU A 31 -6.96 -2.56 -9.61
CA GLU A 31 -6.20 -3.79 -9.54
C GLU A 31 -6.39 -4.44 -8.17
N ALA A 32 -6.55 -5.77 -8.15
CA ALA A 32 -6.73 -6.52 -6.93
C ALA A 32 -5.44 -7.26 -6.54
N PHE A 33 -5.09 -7.16 -5.25
CA PHE A 33 -3.95 -7.85 -4.68
C PHE A 33 -4.37 -8.61 -3.42
N SER A 34 -3.94 -9.87 -3.30
CA SER A 34 -4.11 -10.61 -2.05
C SER A 34 -2.97 -10.31 -1.07
N CYS A 35 -3.33 -10.26 0.22
CA CYS A 35 -2.40 -10.15 1.36
C CYS A 35 -1.55 -11.41 1.61
N LYS A 36 -1.51 -12.35 0.65
CA LYS A 36 -0.65 -13.53 0.73
C LYS A 36 0.79 -13.12 0.47
N HIS A 37 1.67 -13.41 1.42
CA HIS A 37 3.11 -13.19 1.23
C HIS A 37 3.65 -14.21 0.22
N THR A 38 4.31 -13.71 -0.81
CA THR A 38 5.29 -14.48 -1.58
C THR A 38 6.57 -14.67 -0.75
N ALA A 39 7.49 -15.53 -1.20
CA ALA A 39 8.72 -15.81 -0.44
C ALA A 39 9.58 -14.55 -0.21
N THR A 40 9.60 -13.64 -1.19
CA THR A 40 10.30 -12.34 -1.11
C THR A 40 9.59 -11.39 -0.16
N ASP A 41 8.26 -11.31 -0.23
CA ASP A 41 7.45 -10.44 0.65
C ASP A 41 7.65 -10.77 2.13
N ARG A 42 7.86 -12.04 2.49
CA ARG A 42 8.03 -12.44 3.89
C ARG A 42 9.26 -11.79 4.54
N ARG A 43 10.37 -11.67 3.81
CA ARG A 43 11.58 -11.03 4.34
C ARG A 43 11.36 -9.52 4.48
N LEU A 44 10.77 -8.91 3.45
CA LEU A 44 10.45 -7.49 3.43
C LEU A 44 9.46 -7.11 4.54
N SER A 45 8.43 -7.92 4.78
CA SER A 45 7.44 -7.65 5.83
C SER A 45 8.06 -7.62 7.22
N ILE A 46 9.03 -8.50 7.49
CA ILE A 46 9.74 -8.51 8.78
C ILE A 46 10.63 -7.28 8.90
N SER A 47 11.37 -6.93 7.84
CA SER A 47 12.22 -5.73 7.83
C SER A 47 11.41 -4.45 8.11
N LEU A 48 10.27 -4.29 7.42
CA LEU A 48 9.38 -3.14 7.61
C LEU A 48 8.76 -3.11 9.01
N GLU A 49 8.39 -4.26 9.58
CA GLU A 49 7.83 -4.31 10.94
C GLU A 49 8.86 -3.82 11.98
N HIS A 50 10.12 -4.25 11.85
CA HIS A 50 11.20 -3.77 12.71
C HIS A 50 11.42 -2.26 12.57
N GLU A 51 11.49 -1.77 11.32
CA GLU A 51 11.69 -0.35 11.03
C GLU A 51 10.58 0.52 11.64
N ILE A 52 9.31 0.13 11.46
CA ILE A 52 8.17 0.84 12.05
C ILE A 52 8.26 0.88 13.58
N LEU A 53 8.65 -0.24 14.21
CA LEU A 53 8.83 -0.31 15.67
C LEU A 53 9.97 0.59 16.15
N ASP A 54 11.08 0.65 15.41
CA ASP A 54 12.21 1.52 15.73
C ASP A 54 11.82 3.01 15.61
N TYR A 55 11.02 3.37 14.60
CA TYR A 55 10.48 4.73 14.46
C TYR A 55 9.54 5.09 15.61
N LEU A 56 8.63 4.18 15.96
CA LEU A 56 7.72 4.36 17.10
C LEU A 56 8.48 4.54 18.41
N GLY A 57 9.53 3.75 18.65
CA GLY A 57 10.35 3.85 19.86
C GLY A 57 11.17 5.14 19.97
N LYS A 58 11.43 5.82 18.84
CA LYS A 58 12.11 7.12 18.80
C LYS A 58 11.18 8.31 18.97
N SER A 59 9.86 8.12 18.78
CA SER A 59 8.86 9.16 18.95
C SER A 59 8.74 9.53 20.45
N SER A 60 9.20 10.72 20.83
CA SER A 60 9.04 11.24 22.19
C SER A 60 7.58 11.57 22.47
N ASP A 61 7.09 11.24 23.68
CA ASP A 61 5.73 11.45 24.22
C ASP A 61 5.26 12.93 24.29
N SER A 62 5.99 13.86 23.67
CA SER A 62 5.84 15.31 23.85
C SER A 62 5.14 16.04 22.70
N ASP A 63 4.80 15.38 21.60
CA ASP A 63 4.05 16.00 20.49
C ASP A 63 2.60 15.51 20.46
N PRO A 64 1.60 16.35 20.83
CA PRO A 64 0.21 15.99 20.69
C PRO A 64 -0.16 16.06 19.20
N SER A 65 -0.66 14.95 18.65
CA SER A 65 -1.09 14.73 17.24
C SER A 65 -0.03 14.29 16.22
N SER A 66 0.93 13.44 16.62
CA SER A 66 1.78 12.78 15.62
C SER A 66 0.96 11.80 14.75
N PRO A 67 1.03 11.86 13.40
CA PRO A 67 0.38 10.90 12.50
C PRO A 67 0.75 9.43 12.78
N VAL A 68 1.82 9.23 13.54
CA VAL A 68 2.38 7.96 13.96
C VAL A 68 1.49 7.27 15.01
N GLU A 69 0.60 7.98 15.70
CA GLU A 69 -0.35 7.41 16.67
C GLU A 69 -1.23 6.31 16.03
N HIS A 70 -1.56 6.45 14.75
CA HIS A 70 -2.31 5.45 14.00
C HIS A 70 -1.55 4.12 13.81
N LEU A 71 -0.22 4.11 13.97
CA LEU A 71 0.64 2.92 13.90
C LEU A 71 0.90 2.27 15.26
N SER A 72 0.29 2.78 16.34
CA SER A 72 0.34 2.15 17.67
C SER A 72 -0.22 0.72 17.67
N SER A 73 -1.31 0.50 16.91
CA SER A 73 -1.95 -0.80 16.81
C SER A 73 -1.20 -1.74 15.86
N ARG A 74 -1.05 -3.00 16.27
CA ARG A 74 -0.44 -4.05 15.43
C ARG A 74 -1.17 -4.22 14.10
N SER A 75 -2.50 -4.09 14.09
CA SER A 75 -3.31 -4.20 12.87
C SER A 75 -2.98 -3.09 11.88
N SER A 76 -2.85 -1.84 12.33
CA SER A 76 -2.50 -0.71 11.44
C SER A 76 -1.11 -0.87 10.84
N ARG A 77 -0.12 -1.30 11.63
CA ARG A 77 1.23 -1.58 11.11
C ARG A 77 1.21 -2.66 10.04
N LYS A 78 0.44 -3.72 10.28
CA LYS A 78 0.27 -4.81 9.31
C LYS A 78 -0.40 -4.32 8.02
N THR A 79 -1.40 -3.43 8.12
CA THR A 79 -2.01 -2.78 6.96
C THR A 79 -1.00 -1.93 6.20
N LEU A 80 -0.20 -1.11 6.88
CA LEU A 80 0.85 -0.31 6.25
C LEU A 80 1.86 -1.20 5.49
N ILE A 81 2.30 -2.30 6.10
CA ILE A 81 3.18 -3.27 5.45
C ILE A 81 2.52 -3.82 4.16
N TYR A 82 1.23 -4.17 4.19
CA TYR A 82 0.53 -4.61 2.99
C TYR A 82 0.44 -3.54 1.91
N LEU A 83 0.26 -2.27 2.29
CA LEU A 83 0.24 -1.16 1.34
C LEU A 83 1.62 -0.98 0.68
N VAL A 84 2.70 -0.94 1.46
CA VAL A 84 4.08 -0.81 0.95
C VAL A 84 4.43 -1.98 0.04
N LEU A 85 4.09 -3.22 0.43
CA LEU A 85 4.30 -4.37 -0.43
C LEU A 85 3.45 -4.30 -1.70
N THR A 86 2.24 -3.75 -1.67
CA THR A 86 1.43 -3.56 -2.88
C THR A 86 2.10 -2.57 -3.83
N LEU A 87 2.58 -1.43 -3.30
CA LEU A 87 3.31 -0.43 -4.07
C LEU A 87 4.59 -0.99 -4.69
N GLY A 88 5.37 -1.79 -3.95
CA GLY A 88 6.57 -2.44 -4.50
C GLY A 88 6.28 -3.47 -5.59
N HIS A 89 5.07 -4.07 -5.60
CA HIS A 89 4.64 -4.93 -6.72
C HIS A 89 4.18 -4.09 -7.92
N MET A 90 3.53 -2.95 -7.70
CA MET A 90 3.08 -2.04 -8.76
C MET A 90 4.24 -1.28 -9.44
N TYR A 91 5.25 -0.89 -8.65
CA TYR A 91 6.39 -0.09 -9.09
C TYR A 91 7.70 -0.74 -8.61
N PRO A 92 8.16 -1.82 -9.27
CA PRO A 92 9.31 -2.60 -8.81
C PRO A 92 10.64 -1.83 -8.82
N ASP A 93 10.71 -0.75 -9.61
CA ASP A 93 11.91 0.09 -9.74
C ASP A 93 11.94 1.23 -8.71
N TYR A 94 10.94 1.35 -7.84
CA TYR A 94 10.86 2.40 -6.82
C TYR A 94 11.03 1.82 -5.41
N ASP A 95 11.85 2.47 -4.58
CA ASP A 95 12.03 2.09 -3.17
C ASP A 95 11.05 2.84 -2.27
N PHE A 96 10.12 2.11 -1.66
CA PHE A 96 9.07 2.64 -0.77
C PHE A 96 9.39 2.49 0.72
N ARG A 97 10.64 2.17 1.08
CA ARG A 97 11.08 2.10 2.48
C ARG A 97 11.44 3.48 3.01
#